data_AF-A0A4Q3E1Z7-F1
#
_entry.id   AF-A0A4Q3E1Z7-F1
#
_cell.length_a   1.000
_cell.length_b   1.000
_cell.length_c   1.000
_cell.angle_alpha   90.00
_cell.angle_beta   90.00
_cell.angle_gamma   90.00
#
_symmetry.space_group_name_H-M   'P 1'
#
loop_
_entity.id
_entity.type
_entity.pdbx_description
1 polymer ?
#
loop_
_entity_poly.entity_id
_entity_poly.type
_entity_poly.pdbx_seq_one_letter_code
_entity_poly.pdbx_strand_id
1 'polypeptide(L)'
;MRATVGECQTTDLAQVTVVAPMDLGIAVNPLGGQAPLNVTFTPSGNNLVSYSWNFGDEGTTADTSNQMSPSYLYAVQGMYTPMLTATDNLGCTASTTFEFVRVSTGIPNIFTPNGDGQNDEFNIGVLPANTTVRVFNRWGKMVFESKNYDNSWNGGELADGIYYYQVNYPDSKEDFKGWIELHR
;
A
#
# COMPACT_ATOMS: atom_id res chain seq x y z
N MET A 1 71.28 -12.89 -17.42
CA MET A 1 72.21 -13.55 -16.46
C MET A 1 72.33 -12.68 -15.22
N ARG A 2 71.69 -13.08 -14.11
CA ARG A 2 71.80 -12.53 -12.74
C ARG A 2 71.02 -13.53 -11.86
N ALA A 3 71.73 -14.39 -11.15
CA ALA A 3 72.14 -14.28 -9.74
C ALA A 3 70.99 -14.62 -8.78
N THR A 4 71.07 -15.81 -8.20
CA THR A 4 70.15 -16.37 -7.20
C THR A 4 70.62 -15.99 -5.80
N VAL A 5 69.73 -15.41 -4.99
CA VAL A 5 69.85 -15.30 -3.52
C VAL A 5 68.46 -15.46 -2.92
N GLY A 6 68.34 -16.27 -1.87
CA GLY A 6 67.37 -16.04 -0.80
C GLY A 6 65.97 -16.62 -1.01
N GLU A 7 65.50 -17.26 0.05
CA GLU A 7 64.28 -18.05 0.17
C GLU A 7 62.99 -17.21 0.28
N CYS A 8 61.88 -17.94 0.11
CA CYS A 8 60.51 -17.59 0.49
C CYS A 8 59.76 -16.64 -0.45
N GLN A 9 59.06 -17.22 -1.42
CA GLN A 9 57.91 -16.57 -2.03
C GLN A 9 56.71 -16.77 -1.10
N THR A 10 56.29 -15.70 -0.41
CA THR A 10 54.97 -15.68 0.22
C THR A 10 53.95 -15.22 -0.82
N THR A 11 52.88 -15.98 -1.00
CA THR A 11 51.72 -15.54 -1.76
C THR A 11 50.68 -15.09 -0.75
N ASP A 12 50.44 -13.79 -0.64
CA ASP A 12 49.33 -13.24 0.13
C ASP A 12 48.08 -13.26 -0.75
N LEU A 13 47.07 -14.03 -0.35
CA LEU A 13 45.80 -14.09 -1.05
C LEU A 13 44.86 -13.09 -0.39
N ALA A 14 44.70 -11.90 -1.00
CA ALA A 14 43.62 -11.00 -0.63
C ALA A 14 42.28 -11.66 -1.03
N GLN A 15 41.48 -12.06 -0.04
CA GLN A 15 40.13 -12.53 -0.29
C GLN A 15 39.24 -11.35 -0.68
N VAL A 16 38.92 -11.23 -1.97
CA VAL A 16 37.91 -10.29 -2.47
C VAL A 16 36.54 -10.94 -2.23
N THR A 17 35.85 -10.49 -1.17
CA THR A 17 34.49 -10.95 -0.89
C THR A 17 33.52 -10.10 -1.71
N VAL A 18 32.89 -10.70 -2.72
CA VAL A 18 31.80 -10.04 -3.44
C VAL A 18 30.58 -10.05 -2.54
N VAL A 19 30.20 -8.89 -2.03
CA VAL A 19 28.99 -8.75 -1.20
C VAL A 19 27.77 -8.77 -2.12
N ALA A 20 26.82 -9.65 -1.84
CA ALA A 20 25.55 -9.67 -2.55
C ALA A 20 24.80 -8.34 -2.36
N PRO A 21 23.97 -7.90 -3.34
CA PRO A 21 23.16 -6.70 -3.16
C PRO A 21 22.30 -6.81 -1.90
N MET A 22 22.22 -5.72 -1.15
CA MET A 22 21.43 -5.62 0.07
C MET A 22 19.96 -5.93 -0.23
N ASP A 23 19.43 -7.00 0.36
CA ASP A 23 18.02 -7.35 0.30
C ASP A 23 17.26 -6.52 1.34
N LEU A 24 16.54 -5.49 0.86
CA LEU A 24 15.80 -4.54 1.68
C LEU A 24 14.32 -4.52 1.29
N GLY A 25 13.45 -4.71 2.27
CA GLY A 25 12.01 -4.66 2.12
C GLY A 25 11.32 -3.93 3.27
N ILE A 26 10.01 -3.74 3.12
CA ILE A 26 9.14 -3.10 4.10
C ILE A 26 7.94 -4.03 4.32
N ALA A 27 7.69 -4.38 5.58
CA ALA A 27 6.42 -4.91 6.02
C ALA A 27 5.55 -3.76 6.57
N VAL A 28 4.31 -3.71 6.11
CA VAL A 28 3.33 -2.65 6.46
C VAL A 28 2.10 -3.29 7.06
N ASN A 29 1.61 -2.75 8.18
CA ASN A 29 0.39 -3.25 8.82
C ASN A 29 -0.38 -2.14 9.57
N PRO A 30 -1.68 -1.94 9.29
CA PRO A 30 -2.46 -2.56 8.21
C PRO A 30 -2.09 -2.01 6.81
N LEU A 31 -2.47 -2.72 5.74
CA LEU A 31 -2.27 -2.28 4.35
C LEU A 31 -3.25 -1.19 3.92
N GLY A 32 -4.39 -1.10 4.61
CA GLY A 32 -5.34 -0.02 4.43
C GLY A 32 -6.46 -0.04 5.46
N GLY A 33 -7.28 1.00 5.46
CA GLY A 33 -8.36 1.20 6.42
C GLY A 33 -8.98 2.58 6.34
N GLN A 34 -9.84 2.90 7.29
CA GLN A 34 -10.49 4.22 7.36
C GLN A 34 -9.58 5.25 8.04
N ALA A 35 -9.66 6.50 7.59
CA ALA A 35 -9.04 7.63 8.27
C ALA A 35 -9.73 7.91 9.63
N PRO A 36 -8.96 8.30 10.67
CA PRO A 36 -7.50 8.31 10.70
C PRO A 36 -6.94 6.88 10.86
N LEU A 37 -5.91 6.56 10.08
CA LEU A 37 -5.31 5.21 10.05
C LEU A 37 -3.90 5.23 10.63
N ASN A 38 -3.69 4.52 11.74
CA ASN A 38 -2.35 4.30 12.29
C ASN A 38 -1.71 3.05 11.69
N VAL A 39 -0.56 3.22 11.04
CA VAL A 39 0.16 2.17 10.31
C VAL A 39 1.53 1.95 10.91
N THR A 40 1.89 0.69 11.07
CA THR A 40 3.21 0.26 11.54
C THR A 40 4.07 -0.20 10.37
N PHE A 41 5.34 0.23 10.39
CA PHE A 41 6.33 -0.08 9.37
C PHE A 41 7.46 -0.89 9.99
N THR A 42 7.81 -2.02 9.38
CA THR A 42 8.91 -2.88 9.85
C THR A 42 9.86 -3.15 8.69
N PRO A 43 11.15 -2.81 8.81
CA PRO A 43 12.13 -3.06 7.78
C PRO A 43 12.46 -4.56 7.76
N SER A 44 12.64 -5.13 6.58
CA SER A 44 13.21 -6.47 6.41
C SER A 44 14.55 -6.34 5.69
N GLY A 45 15.61 -6.87 6.31
CA GLY A 45 16.95 -6.84 5.75
C GLY A 45 17.97 -7.29 6.80
N ASN A 46 19.16 -7.68 6.35
CA ASN A 46 20.18 -8.23 7.24
C ASN A 46 21.10 -7.12 7.76
N ASN A 47 21.42 -7.18 9.07
CA ASN A 47 22.41 -6.32 9.72
C ASN A 47 22.20 -4.80 9.51
N LEU A 48 20.94 -4.35 9.44
CA LEU A 48 20.61 -2.93 9.31
C LEU A 48 20.99 -2.16 10.58
N VAL A 49 21.70 -1.05 10.43
CA VAL A 49 22.19 -0.22 11.54
C VAL A 49 21.62 1.20 11.52
N SER A 50 21.05 1.65 10.39
CA SER A 50 20.38 2.95 10.29
C SER A 50 19.12 2.86 9.43
N TYR A 51 18.18 3.77 9.68
CA TYR A 51 16.89 3.83 9.03
C TYR A 51 16.53 5.29 8.72
N SER A 52 15.93 5.52 7.57
CA SER A 52 15.36 6.80 7.17
C SER A 52 14.07 6.52 6.42
N TRP A 53 12.95 6.76 7.11
CA TRP A 53 11.60 6.60 6.60
C TRP A 53 11.09 7.92 6.02
N ASN A 54 10.35 7.82 4.93
CA ASN A 54 9.41 8.84 4.45
C ASN A 54 8.06 8.14 4.24
N PHE A 55 6.99 8.66 4.83
CA PHE A 55 5.68 7.99 4.82
C PHE A 55 4.84 8.32 3.58
N GLY A 56 5.35 9.15 2.66
CA GLY A 56 4.70 9.50 1.41
C GLY A 56 3.50 10.43 1.58
N ASP A 57 3.42 11.15 2.71
CA ASP A 57 2.31 12.05 3.03
C ASP A 57 2.63 13.49 2.61
N GLU A 58 2.37 13.80 1.34
CA GLU A 58 2.65 15.12 0.75
C GLU A 58 1.86 16.28 1.38
N GLY A 59 0.87 15.98 2.23
CA GLY A 59 0.09 16.99 2.96
C GLY A 59 0.86 17.63 4.12
N THR A 60 2.03 17.09 4.49
CA THR A 60 2.84 17.58 5.62
C THR A 60 4.33 17.42 5.34
N THR A 61 5.15 18.19 6.05
CA THR A 61 6.63 18.02 6.05
C THR A 61 7.10 17.17 7.23
N ALA A 62 6.19 16.77 8.12
CA ALA A 62 6.46 15.97 9.31
C ALA A 62 6.12 14.48 9.07
N ASP A 63 6.59 13.92 7.96
CA ASP A 63 6.28 12.56 7.48
C ASP A 63 7.53 11.65 7.46
N THR A 64 8.52 11.92 8.32
CA THR A 64 9.79 11.16 8.36
C THR A 64 10.11 10.60 9.74
N SER A 65 10.94 9.54 9.77
CA SER A 65 11.43 8.93 11.02
C SER A 65 12.76 8.22 10.83
N ASN A 66 13.55 8.12 11.89
CA ASN A 66 14.79 7.31 11.93
C ASN A 66 14.69 6.10 12.87
N GLN A 67 13.50 5.81 13.39
CA GLN A 67 13.28 4.63 14.22
C GLN A 67 13.37 3.36 13.36
N MET A 68 13.76 2.24 13.98
CA MET A 68 13.77 0.95 13.30
C MET A 68 12.38 0.57 12.78
N SER A 69 11.38 0.56 13.66
CA SER A 69 9.99 0.24 13.31
C SER A 69 9.04 1.35 13.78
N PRO A 70 8.89 2.45 13.02
CA PRO A 70 8.01 3.54 13.39
C PRO A 70 6.53 3.20 13.16
N SER A 71 5.66 3.99 13.78
CA SER A 71 4.25 4.10 13.39
C SER A 71 3.97 5.49 12.85
N TYR A 72 3.06 5.60 11.88
CA TYR A 72 2.62 6.87 11.32
C TYR A 72 1.09 6.92 11.23
N LEU A 73 0.52 8.10 11.49
CA LEU A 73 -0.92 8.34 11.46
C LEU A 73 -1.29 9.08 10.18
N TYR A 74 -1.93 8.39 9.24
CA TYR A 74 -2.53 9.03 8.08
C TYR A 74 -3.90 9.60 8.45
N ALA A 75 -4.01 10.92 8.52
CA ALA A 75 -5.22 11.61 8.96
C ALA A 75 -6.27 11.79 7.86
N VAL A 76 -5.86 11.75 6.60
CA VAL A 76 -6.71 12.04 5.44
C VAL A 76 -6.79 10.81 4.53
N GLN A 77 -7.89 10.66 3.80
CA GLN A 77 -8.00 9.63 2.78
C GLN A 77 -6.98 9.85 1.67
N GLY A 78 -6.43 8.78 1.12
CA GLY A 78 -5.39 8.84 0.11
C GLY A 78 -4.75 7.49 -0.17
N MET A 79 -3.84 7.50 -1.13
CA MET A 79 -2.94 6.38 -1.43
C MET A 79 -1.54 6.89 -1.17
N TYR A 80 -0.88 6.29 -0.18
CA TYR A 80 0.43 6.75 0.29
C TYR A 80 1.50 5.73 -0.09
N THR A 81 2.63 6.16 -0.64
CA THR A 81 3.73 5.28 -1.08
C THR A 81 4.94 5.48 -0.16
N PRO A 82 5.01 4.77 0.99
CA PRO A 82 6.09 4.96 1.94
C PRO A 82 7.41 4.38 1.42
N MET A 83 8.51 5.03 1.76
CA MET A 83 9.87 4.70 1.35
C MET A 83 10.78 4.52 2.57
N LEU A 84 11.67 3.54 2.49
CA LEU A 84 12.74 3.31 3.45
C LEU A 84 14.09 3.42 2.74
N THR A 85 15.00 4.18 3.34
CA THR A 85 16.44 4.10 3.07
C THR A 85 17.12 3.55 4.32
N ALA A 86 17.93 2.50 4.17
CA ALA A 86 18.64 1.87 5.28
C ALA A 86 20.10 1.61 4.94
N THR A 87 20.95 1.63 5.96
CA THR A 87 22.38 1.27 5.84
C THR A 87 22.65 0.03 6.69
N ASP A 88 23.46 -0.90 6.18
CA ASP A 88 23.93 -2.08 6.91
C ASP A 88 25.24 -1.82 7.69
N ASN A 89 25.66 -2.83 8.46
CA ASN A 89 26.90 -2.77 9.25
C ASN A 89 28.20 -2.74 8.42
N LEU A 90 28.12 -2.98 7.11
CA LEU A 90 29.24 -2.87 6.18
C LEU A 90 29.29 -1.48 5.50
N GLY A 91 28.30 -0.62 5.78
CA GLY A 91 28.18 0.71 5.21
C GLY A 91 27.46 0.75 3.86
N CYS A 92 26.91 -0.37 3.39
CA CYS A 92 26.10 -0.39 2.19
C CYS A 92 24.74 0.25 2.46
N THR A 93 24.30 1.15 1.57
CA THR A 93 23.01 1.83 1.68
C THR A 93 22.11 1.45 0.52
N ALA A 94 20.86 1.14 0.81
CA ALA A 94 19.83 0.84 -0.18
C ALA A 94 18.52 1.54 0.17
N SER A 95 17.66 1.72 -0.84
CA SER A 95 16.32 2.27 -0.68
C SER A 95 15.30 1.35 -1.30
N THR A 96 14.11 1.30 -0.70
CA THR A 96 12.97 0.50 -1.19
C THR A 96 11.67 1.24 -0.89
N THR A 97 10.65 0.99 -1.72
CA THR A 97 9.32 1.61 -1.62
C THR A 97 8.28 0.52 -1.43
N PHE A 98 7.29 0.78 -0.57
CA PHE A 98 6.09 -0.04 -0.52
C PHE A 98 5.11 0.41 -1.62
N GLU A 99 4.26 -0.49 -2.13
CA GLU A 99 3.37 -0.19 -3.25
C GLU A 99 2.40 0.96 -2.91
N PHE A 100 1.56 0.77 -1.89
CA PHE A 100 0.72 1.82 -1.32
C PHE A 100 0.11 1.41 0.03
N VAL A 101 -0.24 2.39 0.84
CA VAL A 101 -1.20 2.29 1.95
C VAL A 101 -2.49 2.95 1.53
N ARG A 102 -3.62 2.21 1.55
CA ARG A 102 -4.94 2.77 1.23
C ARG A 102 -5.61 3.33 2.48
N VAL A 103 -5.87 4.64 2.49
CA VAL A 103 -6.69 5.28 3.52
C VAL A 103 -7.99 5.76 2.88
N SER A 104 -9.12 5.31 3.39
CA SER A 104 -10.45 5.65 2.87
C SER A 104 -11.32 6.36 3.91
N THR A 105 -12.46 6.91 3.48
CA THR A 105 -13.50 7.43 4.39
C THR A 105 -14.55 6.38 4.76
N GLY A 106 -14.44 5.18 4.20
CA GLY A 106 -15.45 4.12 4.31
C GLY A 106 -16.23 3.92 3.03
N ILE A 107 -17.10 2.92 3.04
CA ILE A 107 -18.03 2.66 1.95
C ILE A 107 -19.38 3.26 2.37
N PRO A 108 -19.97 4.19 1.59
CA PRO A 108 -21.28 4.76 1.91
C PRO A 108 -22.37 3.67 1.89
N ASN A 109 -23.46 3.95 2.60
CA ASN A 109 -24.63 3.07 2.69
C ASN A 109 -25.86 3.66 1.98
N ILE A 110 -25.76 4.82 1.34
CA ILE A 110 -26.80 5.39 0.48
C ILE A 110 -26.18 6.22 -0.65
N PHE A 111 -26.78 6.17 -1.84
CA PHE A 111 -26.54 7.13 -2.93
C PHE A 111 -27.85 7.53 -3.60
N THR A 112 -27.90 8.77 -4.08
CA THR A 112 -29.09 9.45 -4.60
C THR A 112 -28.90 9.92 -6.04
N PRO A 113 -29.12 9.06 -7.05
CA PRO A 113 -28.93 9.41 -8.46
C PRO A 113 -30.06 10.33 -8.99
N ASN A 114 -30.11 11.56 -8.48
CA ASN A 114 -31.12 12.59 -8.79
C ASN A 114 -30.59 13.66 -9.77
N GLY A 115 -29.29 13.63 -10.09
CA GLY A 115 -28.61 14.52 -11.02
C GLY A 115 -28.24 15.89 -10.45
N ASP A 116 -28.18 16.05 -9.13
CA ASP A 116 -27.78 17.30 -8.47
C ASP A 116 -26.27 17.47 -8.30
N GLY A 117 -25.48 16.46 -8.71
CA GLY A 117 -24.03 16.41 -8.63
C GLY A 117 -23.50 15.97 -7.26
N GLN A 118 -24.37 15.62 -6.31
CA GLN A 118 -24.00 15.17 -4.98
C GLN A 118 -24.50 13.75 -4.74
N ASN A 119 -23.57 12.85 -4.46
CA ASN A 119 -23.89 11.46 -4.11
C ASN A 119 -24.73 10.75 -5.20
N ASP A 120 -24.57 11.13 -6.47
CA ASP A 120 -25.31 10.55 -7.59
C ASP A 120 -24.81 9.13 -7.93
N GLU A 121 -23.57 8.82 -7.60
CA GLU A 121 -22.94 7.52 -7.81
C GLU A 121 -22.57 6.85 -6.49
N PHE A 122 -22.49 5.52 -6.51
CA PHE A 122 -21.90 4.72 -5.44
C PHE A 122 -20.38 4.91 -5.40
N ASN A 123 -19.95 6.08 -4.92
CA ASN A 123 -18.54 6.45 -4.85
C ASN A 123 -17.92 5.93 -3.54
N ILE A 124 -16.93 5.06 -3.65
CA ILE A 124 -16.23 4.44 -2.51
C ILE A 124 -14.82 5.01 -2.29
N GLY A 125 -14.56 6.19 -2.83
CA GLY A 125 -13.32 6.96 -2.61
C GLY A 125 -12.17 6.51 -3.49
N VAL A 126 -10.95 6.64 -2.96
CA VAL A 126 -9.71 6.31 -3.71
C VAL A 126 -9.54 4.80 -3.79
N LEU A 127 -9.34 4.29 -5.00
CA LEU A 127 -9.31 2.86 -5.30
C LEU A 127 -7.98 2.43 -5.92
N PRO A 128 -7.34 1.37 -5.39
CA PRO A 128 -6.28 0.69 -6.10
C PRO A 128 -6.76 0.14 -7.45
N ALA A 129 -5.84 0.05 -8.42
CA ALA A 129 -6.10 -0.64 -9.68
C ALA A 129 -6.54 -2.09 -9.41
N ASN A 130 -7.43 -2.63 -10.25
CA ASN A 130 -8.05 -3.95 -10.11
C ASN A 130 -9.00 -4.12 -8.92
N THR A 131 -9.43 -3.03 -8.26
CA THR A 131 -10.52 -3.10 -7.29
C THR A 131 -11.81 -3.55 -7.99
N THR A 132 -12.36 -4.67 -7.53
CA THR A 132 -13.60 -5.24 -8.06
C THR A 132 -14.78 -4.92 -7.16
N VAL A 133 -15.84 -4.35 -7.72
CA VAL A 133 -17.13 -4.12 -7.04
C VAL A 133 -18.20 -4.98 -7.70
N ARG A 134 -18.95 -5.70 -6.88
CA ARG A 134 -20.15 -6.45 -7.29
C ARG A 134 -21.33 -6.00 -6.45
N VAL A 135 -22.50 -5.89 -7.08
CA VAL A 135 -23.74 -5.54 -6.38
C VAL A 135 -24.83 -6.55 -6.69
N PHE A 136 -25.62 -6.87 -5.68
CA PHE A 136 -26.65 -7.90 -5.68
C PHE A 136 -27.97 -7.33 -5.18
N ASN A 137 -29.09 -7.82 -5.71
CA ASN A 137 -30.41 -7.52 -5.15
C ASN A 137 -30.72 -8.39 -3.92
N ARG A 138 -31.89 -8.17 -3.30
CA ARG A 138 -32.37 -8.92 -2.11
C ARG A 138 -32.39 -10.45 -2.27
N TRP A 139 -32.47 -10.97 -3.49
CA TRP A 139 -32.49 -12.41 -3.76
C TRP A 139 -31.11 -12.98 -4.09
N GLY A 140 -30.04 -12.19 -3.96
CA GLY A 140 -28.68 -12.60 -4.27
C GLY A 140 -28.37 -12.63 -5.77
N LYS A 141 -29.25 -12.10 -6.64
CA LYS A 141 -28.94 -11.97 -8.07
C LYS A 141 -28.00 -10.78 -8.25
N MET A 142 -26.87 -11.01 -8.90
CA MET A 142 -25.93 -9.96 -9.28
C MET A 142 -26.59 -9.02 -10.30
N VAL A 143 -26.54 -7.72 -10.01
CA VAL A 143 -27.09 -6.65 -10.85
C VAL A 143 -26.01 -5.73 -11.41
N PHE A 144 -24.80 -5.76 -10.85
CA PHE A 144 -23.65 -4.99 -11.32
C PHE A 144 -22.33 -5.69 -10.99
N GLU A 145 -21.35 -5.58 -11.88
CA GLU A 145 -19.94 -5.95 -11.63
C GLU A 145 -19.01 -5.00 -12.39
N SER A 146 -17.94 -4.56 -11.74
CA SER A 146 -16.79 -3.91 -12.38
C SER A 146 -15.49 -4.36 -11.74
N LYS A 147 -14.48 -4.71 -12.55
CA LYS A 147 -13.16 -5.19 -12.09
C LYS A 147 -12.12 -4.08 -11.88
N ASN A 148 -12.38 -2.91 -12.43
CA ASN A 148 -11.62 -1.69 -12.23
C ASN A 148 -12.66 -0.61 -11.94
N TYR A 149 -13.28 -0.73 -10.78
CA TYR A 149 -14.36 0.16 -10.41
C TYR A 149 -13.85 1.59 -10.35
N ASP A 150 -14.56 2.50 -11.01
CA ASP A 150 -14.17 3.89 -11.24
C ASP A 150 -15.09 4.88 -10.53
N ASN A 151 -15.91 4.38 -9.58
CA ASN A 151 -16.91 5.15 -8.85
C ASN A 151 -18.06 5.74 -9.70
N SER A 152 -18.30 5.22 -10.92
CA SER A 152 -19.32 5.77 -11.83
C SER A 152 -20.71 5.13 -11.73
N TRP A 153 -20.91 4.10 -10.89
CA TRP A 153 -22.19 3.38 -10.88
C TRP A 153 -23.27 4.15 -10.14
N ASN A 154 -24.28 4.59 -10.90
CA ASN A 154 -25.45 5.33 -10.42
C ASN A 154 -26.72 4.47 -10.32
N GLY A 155 -26.58 3.13 -10.29
CA GLY A 155 -27.71 2.23 -10.18
C GLY A 155 -28.51 1.98 -11.47
N GLY A 156 -28.26 2.70 -12.57
CA GLY A 156 -28.92 2.47 -13.86
C GLY A 156 -30.45 2.48 -13.76
N GLU A 157 -31.11 1.43 -14.27
CA GLU A 157 -32.58 1.25 -14.24
C GLU A 157 -33.10 0.50 -13.00
N LEU A 158 -32.25 0.21 -12.02
CA LEU A 158 -32.64 -0.52 -10.83
C LEU A 158 -33.64 0.29 -10.00
N ALA A 159 -34.68 -0.34 -9.45
CA ALA A 159 -35.64 0.34 -8.59
C ALA A 159 -34.99 0.83 -7.29
N ASP A 160 -35.63 1.81 -6.65
CA ASP A 160 -35.26 2.24 -5.31
C ASP A 160 -35.33 1.08 -4.31
N GLY A 161 -34.37 1.05 -3.39
CA GLY A 161 -34.31 0.06 -2.33
C GLY A 161 -32.90 -0.36 -1.95
N ILE A 162 -32.83 -1.43 -1.16
CA ILE A 162 -31.57 -1.94 -0.59
C ILE A 162 -30.94 -2.97 -1.53
N TYR A 163 -29.67 -2.76 -1.80
CA TYR A 163 -28.77 -3.66 -2.52
C TYR A 163 -27.62 -4.08 -1.61
N TYR A 164 -26.94 -5.17 -1.96
CA TYR A 164 -25.82 -5.71 -1.22
C TYR A 164 -24.57 -5.65 -2.07
N TYR A 165 -23.46 -5.20 -1.52
CA TYR A 165 -22.20 -5.11 -2.25
C TYR A 165 -21.15 -6.10 -1.74
N GLN A 166 -20.23 -6.43 -2.63
CA GLN A 166 -18.93 -7.01 -2.31
C GLN A 166 -17.86 -6.16 -2.99
N VAL A 167 -16.88 -5.68 -2.22
CA VAL A 167 -15.70 -4.98 -2.71
C VAL A 167 -14.48 -5.84 -2.42
N ASN A 168 -13.78 -6.22 -3.48
CA ASN A 168 -12.52 -6.94 -3.40
C ASN A 168 -11.39 -6.00 -3.80
N TYR A 169 -10.54 -5.66 -2.83
CA TYR A 169 -9.36 -4.85 -3.07
C TYR A 169 -8.13 -5.75 -3.26
N PRO A 170 -7.19 -5.39 -4.15
CA PRO A 170 -6.00 -6.20 -4.41
C PRO A 170 -5.04 -6.30 -3.21
N ASP A 171 -5.06 -5.31 -2.31
CA ASP A 171 -4.26 -5.23 -1.09
C ASP A 171 -4.89 -5.99 0.09
N SER A 172 -6.06 -6.59 -0.10
CA SER A 172 -6.80 -7.30 0.95
C SER A 172 -7.04 -8.76 0.56
N LYS A 173 -6.87 -9.66 1.53
CA LYS A 173 -7.32 -11.05 1.39
C LYS A 173 -8.80 -11.24 1.71
N GLU A 174 -9.42 -10.23 2.32
CA GLU A 174 -10.81 -10.25 2.72
C GLU A 174 -11.66 -9.39 1.78
N ASP A 175 -12.84 -9.90 1.45
CA ASP A 175 -13.88 -9.16 0.76
C ASP A 175 -14.62 -8.27 1.76
N PHE A 176 -14.77 -6.99 1.41
CA PHE A 176 -15.60 -6.06 2.15
C PHE A 176 -17.04 -6.22 1.69
N LYS A 177 -17.96 -6.48 2.61
CA LYS A 177 -19.36 -6.75 2.31
C LYS A 177 -20.25 -5.81 3.09
N GLY A 178 -21.38 -5.45 2.51
CA GLY A 178 -22.34 -4.58 3.16
C GLY A 178 -23.58 -4.38 2.30
N TRP A 179 -24.29 -3.29 2.59
CA TRP A 179 -25.49 -2.90 1.88
C TRP A 179 -25.42 -1.43 1.50
N ILE A 180 -26.13 -1.10 0.43
CA ILE A 180 -26.26 0.25 -0.12
C ILE A 180 -27.73 0.48 -0.45
N GLU A 181 -28.28 1.61 -0.01
CA GLU A 181 -29.60 2.09 -0.40
C GLU A 181 -29.47 2.95 -1.67
N LEU A 182 -30.27 2.63 -2.67
CA LEU A 182 -30.47 3.45 -3.85
C LEU A 182 -31.79 4.21 -3.66
N HIS A 183 -31.75 5.53 -3.70
CA HIS A 183 -32.94 6.37 -3.57
C HIS A 183 -32.98 7.49 -4.62
N ARG A 184 -34.05 7.62 -5.40
CA ARG A 184 -34.19 8.66 -6.45
C ARG A 184 -35.19 9.75 -6.12
#